data_AF-A0A519MZ81-F1
#
_entry.id   AF-A0A519MZ81-F1
#
_cell.length_a   1.000
_cell.length_b   1.000
_cell.length_c   1.000
_cell.angle_alpha   90.00
_cell.angle_beta   90.00
_cell.angle_gamma   90.00
#
_symmetry.space_group_name_H-M   'P 1'
#
loop_
_entity.id
_entity.type
_entity.pdbx_description
1 polymer ?
#
loop_
_entity_poly.entity_id
_entity_poly.type
_entity_poly.pdbx_seq_one_letter_code
_entity_poly.pdbx_strand_id
1 'polypeptide(L)'
;MNKEKLKKIPHLISGMVILLHSLERFETGHSSWIVFLLAGVVFLTVAIFHHKLSARFPMLDILFYGIESFLCFLIAYEYFAAGKKGVPVMYAIAGLVQIFAMFMFARRKKLHKAE
;
A
#
# COMPACT_ATOMS: atom_id res chain seq x y z
N MET A 1 -10.57 -8.74 -21.83
CA MET A 1 -9.88 -8.92 -20.53
C MET A 1 -10.71 -8.27 -19.43
N ASN A 2 -11.15 -9.00 -18.41
CA ASN A 2 -12.06 -8.48 -17.38
C ASN A 2 -11.42 -7.33 -16.59
N LYS A 3 -12.00 -6.12 -16.62
CA LYS A 3 -11.49 -4.92 -15.91
C LYS A 3 -11.29 -5.17 -14.41
N GLU A 4 -12.11 -6.04 -13.84
CA GLU A 4 -12.03 -6.55 -12.46
C GLU A 4 -10.71 -7.27 -12.15
N LYS A 5 -10.20 -8.10 -13.07
CA LYS A 5 -8.95 -8.83 -12.88
C LYS A 5 -7.72 -7.92 -12.97
N LEU A 6 -7.84 -6.73 -13.56
CA LEU A 6 -6.75 -5.75 -13.65
C LEU A 6 -6.59 -4.95 -12.35
N LYS A 7 -7.68 -4.69 -11.62
CA LYS A 7 -7.64 -3.90 -10.38
C LYS A 7 -6.91 -4.61 -9.23
N LYS A 8 -6.88 -5.95 -9.21
CA LYS A 8 -6.15 -6.73 -8.20
C LYS A 8 -4.64 -6.80 -8.44
N ILE A 9 -4.18 -6.57 -9.66
CA ILE A 9 -2.76 -6.74 -10.03
C ILE A 9 -1.88 -5.74 -9.29
N PRO A 10 -2.19 -4.43 -9.25
CA PRO A 10 -1.42 -3.47 -8.47
C PRO A 10 -1.29 -3.89 -7.00
N HIS A 11 -2.38 -4.30 -6.36
CA HIS A 11 -2.34 -4.72 -4.95
C HIS A 11 -1.52 -6.00 -4.72
N LEU A 12 -1.59 -6.98 -5.64
CA LEU A 12 -0.74 -8.16 -5.54
C LEU A 12 0.74 -7.81 -5.72
N ILE A 13 1.07 -6.91 -6.65
CA ILE A 13 2.44 -6.43 -6.85
C ILE A 13 2.92 -5.67 -5.61
N SER A 14 2.13 -4.73 -5.08
CA SER A 14 2.46 -4.00 -3.85
C SER A 14 2.70 -4.95 -2.68
N GLY A 15 1.82 -5.93 -2.48
CA GLY A 15 1.98 -6.94 -1.41
C GLY A 15 3.27 -7.75 -1.57
N MET A 16 3.62 -8.16 -2.79
CA MET A 16 4.89 -8.83 -3.05
C MET A 16 6.11 -7.91 -2.81
N VAL A 17 6.05 -6.64 -3.22
CA VAL A 17 7.11 -5.66 -2.97
C VAL A 17 7.33 -5.43 -1.47
N ILE A 18 6.25 -5.36 -0.69
CA ILE A 18 6.33 -5.22 0.78
C ILE A 18 7.02 -6.45 1.40
N LEU A 19 6.68 -7.66 0.94
CA LEU A 19 7.33 -8.90 1.41
C LEU A 19 8.81 -8.97 1.01
N LEU A 20 9.16 -8.54 -0.20
CA LEU A 20 10.56 -8.44 -0.62
C LEU A 20 11.32 -7.43 0.25
N HIS A 21 10.72 -6.29 0.57
CA HIS A 21 11.34 -5.33 1.48
C HIS A 21 11.50 -5.89 2.90
N SER A 22 10.53 -6.69 3.37
CA SER A 22 10.68 -7.42 4.63
C SER A 22 11.87 -8.37 4.62
N LEU A 23 12.09 -9.09 3.52
CA LEU A 23 13.22 -10.01 3.38
C LEU A 23 14.55 -9.25 3.40
N GLU A 24 14.65 -8.16 2.64
CA GLU A 24 15.81 -7.27 2.64
C GLU A 24 16.13 -6.76 4.05
N ARG A 25 15.11 -6.36 4.82
CA ARG A 25 15.28 -5.89 6.20
C ARG A 25 15.72 -6.99 7.15
N PHE A 26 15.25 -8.21 6.95
CA PHE A 26 15.70 -9.37 7.72
C PHE A 26 17.18 -9.66 7.46
N GLU A 27 17.60 -9.68 6.18
CA GLU A 27 18.99 -9.93 5.79
C GLU A 27 19.96 -8.85 6.27
N THR A 28 19.49 -7.60 6.33
CA THR A 28 20.28 -6.44 6.81
C THR A 28 20.22 -6.23 8.32
N GLY A 29 19.50 -7.08 9.06
CA GLY A 29 19.43 -7.06 10.53
C GLY A 29 18.57 -5.94 11.13
N HIS A 30 17.70 -5.29 10.33
CA HIS A 30 16.80 -4.25 10.81
C HIS A 30 15.54 -4.85 11.44
N SER A 31 15.26 -4.54 12.71
CA SER A 31 14.11 -5.08 13.46
C SER A 31 12.73 -4.76 12.87
N SER A 32 12.65 -3.80 11.93
CA SER A 32 11.41 -3.46 11.23
C SER A 32 10.92 -4.53 10.26
N TRP A 33 11.72 -5.56 9.97
CA TRP A 33 11.31 -6.68 9.11
C TRP A 33 9.98 -7.31 9.54
N ILE A 34 9.70 -7.43 10.85
CA ILE A 34 8.43 -7.99 11.35
C ILE A 34 7.24 -7.13 10.90
N VAL A 35 7.39 -5.80 10.94
CA VAL A 35 6.30 -4.87 10.55
C VAL A 35 5.99 -5.04 9.08
N PHE A 36 7.02 -5.08 8.22
CA PHE A 36 6.83 -5.27 6.79
C PHE A 36 6.33 -6.69 6.45
N LEU A 37 6.77 -7.73 7.16
CA LEU A 37 6.27 -9.09 6.97
C LEU A 37 4.77 -9.17 7.25
N LEU A 38 4.36 -8.70 8.43
CA LEU A 38 2.95 -8.73 8.84
C LEU A 38 2.10 -7.86 7.91
N ALA A 39 2.58 -6.66 7.57
CA ALA A 39 1.89 -5.80 6.63
C ALA A 39 1.75 -6.48 5.26
N GLY A 40 2.82 -7.08 4.73
CA GLY A 40 2.82 -7.78 3.45
C GLY A 40 1.87 -8.98 3.42
N VAL A 41 1.89 -9.83 4.45
CA VAL A 41 0.99 -11.00 4.56
C VAL A 41 -0.46 -10.57 4.64
N VAL A 42 -0.79 -9.59 5.49
CA VAL A 42 -2.15 -9.05 5.62
C VAL A 42 -2.60 -8.44 4.30
N PHE A 43 -1.75 -7.60 3.70
CA PHE A 43 -2.05 -6.91 2.44
C PHE A 43 -2.30 -7.90 1.30
N LEU A 44 -1.44 -8.91 1.14
CA LEU A 44 -1.57 -9.92 0.10
C LEU A 44 -2.83 -10.76 0.30
N THR A 45 -3.15 -11.10 1.55
CA THR A 45 -4.39 -11.81 1.89
C THR A 45 -5.62 -10.99 1.48
N VAL A 46 -5.66 -9.70 1.85
CA VAL A 46 -6.76 -8.82 1.47
C VAL A 46 -6.82 -8.64 -0.06
N ALA A 47 -5.67 -8.57 -0.74
CA ALA A 47 -5.60 -8.44 -2.19
C ALA A 47 -6.12 -9.68 -2.93
N ILE A 48 -5.84 -10.89 -2.43
CA ILE A 48 -6.36 -12.16 -2.97
C ILE A 48 -7.89 -12.19 -2.86
N PHE A 49 -8.42 -11.80 -1.70
CA PHE A 49 -9.86 -11.78 -1.45
C PHE A 49 -10.55 -10.47 -1.87
N HIS A 50 -9.84 -9.57 -2.57
CA HIS A 50 -10.31 -8.22 -2.92
C HIS A 50 -11.70 -8.23 -3.54
N HIS A 51 -11.98 -9.12 -4.48
CA HIS A 51 -13.30 -9.21 -5.14
C HIS A 51 -14.44 -9.56 -4.17
N LYS A 52 -14.20 -10.52 -3.26
CA LYS A 52 -15.23 -10.91 -2.27
C LYS A 52 -15.41 -9.81 -1.23
N LEU A 53 -14.33 -9.14 -0.83
CA LEU A 53 -14.39 -8.08 0.16
C LEU A 53 -14.95 -6.77 -0.41
N SER A 54 -14.61 -6.39 -1.65
CA SER A 54 -15.03 -5.12 -2.25
C SER A 54 -16.54 -5.05 -2.49
N ALA A 55 -17.19 -6.20 -2.70
CA ALA A 55 -18.64 -6.32 -2.75
C ALA A 55 -19.33 -5.96 -1.42
N ARG A 56 -18.67 -6.20 -0.28
CA ARG A 56 -19.22 -5.94 1.07
C ARG A 56 -18.65 -4.67 1.71
N PHE A 57 -17.44 -4.29 1.33
CA PHE A 57 -16.68 -3.17 1.88
C PHE A 57 -16.22 -2.27 0.74
N PRO A 58 -17.06 -1.32 0.29
CA PRO A 58 -16.67 -0.38 -0.75
C PRO A 58 -15.48 0.50 -0.36
N MET A 59 -15.11 0.61 0.92
CA MET A 59 -13.94 1.39 1.34
C MET A 59 -12.61 0.62 1.29
N LEU A 60 -12.61 -0.63 0.81
CA LEU A 60 -11.41 -1.47 0.76
C LEU A 60 -10.27 -0.80 -0.03
N ASP A 61 -10.58 -0.20 -1.18
CA ASP A 61 -9.57 0.48 -2.02
C ASP A 61 -8.93 1.68 -1.28
N ILE A 62 -9.73 2.43 -0.53
CA ILE A 62 -9.28 3.57 0.29
C ILE A 62 -8.36 3.08 1.41
N LEU A 63 -8.70 1.96 2.04
CA LEU A 63 -7.87 1.34 3.07
C LEU A 63 -6.51 0.91 2.50
N PHE A 64 -6.48 0.32 1.30
CA PHE A 64 -5.22 -0.05 0.64
C PHE A 64 -4.33 1.16 0.40
N TYR A 65 -4.88 2.26 -0.12
CA TYR A 65 -4.11 3.50 -0.30
C TYR A 65 -3.57 4.07 1.03
N GLY A 66 -4.35 3.95 2.11
CA GLY A 66 -3.91 4.33 3.45
C GLY A 66 -2.72 3.50 3.94
N ILE A 67 -2.80 2.17 3.80
CA ILE A 67 -1.72 1.25 4.20
C ILE A 67 -0.47 1.49 3.34
N GLU A 68 -0.61 1.58 2.02
CA GLU A 68 0.51 1.84 1.10
C GLU A 68 1.19 3.17 1.42
N SER A 69 0.42 4.22 1.70
CA SER A 69 0.97 5.53 2.08
C SER A 69 1.75 5.46 3.39
N PHE A 70 1.18 4.82 4.41
CA PHE A 70 1.86 4.66 5.70
C PHE A 70 3.19 3.90 5.54
N LEU A 71 3.19 2.79 4.80
CA LEU A 71 4.41 2.03 4.54
C LEU A 71 5.44 2.84 3.74
N CYS A 72 5.01 3.64 2.75
CA CYS A 72 5.90 4.53 2.03
C CYS A 72 6.59 5.54 2.96
N PHE A 73 5.85 6.16 3.89
CA PHE A 73 6.45 7.09 4.85
C PHE A 73 7.37 6.38 5.85
N LEU A 74 7.03 5.17 6.28
CA LEU A 74 7.90 4.37 7.14
C LEU A 74 9.22 4.05 6.43
N ILE A 75 9.17 3.61 5.17
CA ILE A 75 10.36 3.33 4.36
C ILE A 75 11.17 4.61 4.13
N ALA A 76 10.50 5.73 3.86
CA ALA A 76 11.17 7.03 3.70
C ALA A 76 11.92 7.43 4.97
N TYR A 77 11.28 7.30 6.14
CA TYR A 77 11.91 7.58 7.43
C TYR A 77 13.14 6.71 7.67
N GLU A 78 13.05 5.40 7.43
CA GLU A 78 14.19 4.49 7.60
C GLU A 78 15.37 4.84 6.68
N TYR A 79 15.11 5.11 5.40
CA TYR A 79 16.17 5.49 4.47
C TYR A 79 16.77 6.85 4.81
N PHE A 80 15.97 7.78 5.34
CA PHE A 80 16.45 9.09 5.79
C PHE A 80 17.34 8.93 7.03
N ALA A 81 16.93 8.10 7.99
CA ALA A 81 17.72 7.75 9.17
C ALA A 81 19.03 7.02 8.79
N ALA A 82 19.02 6.25 7.71
CA ALA A 82 20.22 5.62 7.13
C ALA A 82 21.08 6.58 6.29
N GLY A 83 20.77 7.88 6.24
CA GLY A 83 21.55 8.91 5.55
C GLY A 83 21.41 8.91 4.02
N LYS A 84 20.47 8.14 3.45
CA LYS A 84 20.18 8.20 2.00
C LYS A 84 19.44 9.49 1.69
N LYS A 85 19.70 10.10 0.53
CA LYS A 85 19.10 11.41 0.16
C LYS A 85 18.02 11.31 -0.92
N GLY A 86 18.25 10.51 -1.97
CA GLY A 86 17.30 10.40 -3.09
C GLY A 86 16.12 9.46 -2.81
N VAL A 87 16.42 8.27 -2.29
CA VAL A 87 15.42 7.20 -2.07
C VAL A 87 14.29 7.63 -1.11
N PRO A 88 14.56 8.29 0.05
CA PRO A 88 13.49 8.75 0.94
C PRO A 88 12.50 9.69 0.28
N VAL A 89 12.99 10.61 -0.55
CA VAL A 89 12.16 11.62 -1.22
C VAL A 89 11.20 10.94 -2.19
N MET A 90 11.67 9.93 -2.94
CA MET A 90 10.82 9.16 -3.83
C MET A 90 9.69 8.45 -3.09
N TYR A 91 10.00 7.82 -1.94
CA TYR A 91 8.98 7.18 -1.10
C TYR A 91 8.02 8.19 -0.45
N ALA A 92 8.52 9.34 -0.01
CA ALA A 92 7.66 10.40 0.53
C ALA A 92 6.68 10.93 -0.53
N ILE A 93 7.15 11.16 -1.77
CA ILE A 93 6.31 11.57 -2.89
C ILE A 93 5.28 10.47 -3.20
N ALA A 94 5.70 9.21 -3.26
CA ALA A 94 4.77 8.09 -3.46
C ALA A 94 3.68 8.06 -2.37
N GLY A 95 4.05 8.23 -1.11
CA GLY A 95 3.11 8.30 0.01
C GLY A 95 2.09 9.44 -0.12
N LEU A 96 2.54 10.62 -0.58
CA LEU A 96 1.65 11.76 -0.85
C LEU A 96 0.71 11.51 -2.03
N VAL A 97 1.19 10.90 -3.12
CA VAL A 97 0.36 10.53 -4.27
C VAL A 97 -0.72 9.53 -3.87
N GLN A 98 -0.39 8.57 -3.01
CA GLN A 98 -1.37 7.60 -2.48
C GLN A 98 -2.42 8.27 -1.60
N ILE A 99 -2.03 9.24 -0.75
CA ILE A 99 -2.99 10.06 0.02
C ILE A 99 -3.91 10.84 -0.92
N PHE A 100 -3.34 11.47 -1.95
CA PHE A 100 -4.13 12.19 -2.94
C PHE A 100 -5.14 11.28 -3.66
N ALA A 101 -4.70 10.09 -4.07
CA ALA A 101 -5.56 9.08 -4.67
C ALA A 101 -6.70 8.66 -3.71
N MET A 102 -6.38 8.46 -2.43
CA MET A 102 -7.35 8.16 -1.37
C MET A 102 -8.45 9.25 -1.28
N PHE A 103 -8.07 10.53 -1.26
CA PHE A 103 -9.01 11.65 -1.23
C PHE A 103 -9.88 11.71 -2.50
N MET A 104 -9.27 11.53 -3.67
CA MET A 104 -9.99 11.53 -4.95
C MET A 104 -11.03 10.41 -5.03
N PHE A 105 -10.68 9.20 -4.59
CA PHE A 105 -11.59 8.06 -4.55
C PHE A 105 -12.72 8.25 -3.52
N ALA A 106 -12.40 8.78 -2.34
CA ALA A 106 -13.40 9.09 -1.32
C ALA A 106 -14.44 10.11 -1.81
N ARG A 107 -13.99 11.17 -2.51
CA ARG A 107 -14.88 12.19 -3.10
C ARG A 107 -15.79 11.61 -4.18
N ARG A 108 -15.25 10.79 -5.10
CA ARG A 108 -16.05 10.13 -6.15
C ARG A 108 -17.15 9.23 -5.57
N LYS A 109 -16.87 8.50 -4.48
CA LYS A 109 -17.89 7.66 -3.83
C LYS A 109 -18.96 8.44 -3.08
N LYS A 110 -18.63 9.60 -2.49
CA LYS A 110 -19.66 10.48 -1.89
C LYS A 110 -20.64 11.01 -2.94
N LEU A 111 -20.15 11.39 -4.12
CA LEU A 111 -20.99 11.90 -5.22
C LEU A 111 -21.98 10.85 -5.72
N HIS A 112 -21.56 9.59 -5.91
CA HIS A 112 -22.44 8.49 -6.32
C HIS A 112 -23.46 8.01 -5.28
N LYS A 113 -23.36 8.47 -4.02
CA LYS A 113 -24.30 8.12 -2.95
C LYS A 113 -25.35 9.22 -2.69
N ALA A 114 -25.21 10.36 -3.39
CA ALA A 114 -26.09 11.51 -3.31
C ALA A 114 -27.03 11.63 -4.54
N GLU A 115 -26.88 10.71 -5.51
CA GLU A 115 -27.83 10.42 -6.59
C GLU A 115 -28.69 9.22 -6.21
#